data_AF-A0AAU1V4I0-F1
#
_entry.id   AF-A0AAU1V4I0-F1
#
_cell.length_a   1.000
_cell.length_b   1.000
_cell.length_c   1.000
_cell.angle_alpha   90.00
_cell.angle_beta   90.00
_cell.angle_gamma   90.00
#
_symmetry.space_group_name_H-M   'P 1'
#
loop_
_entity.id
_entity.type
_entity.pdbx_description
1 polymer ?
#
loop_
_entity_poly.entity_id
_entity_poly.type
_entity_poly.pdbx_seq_one_letter_code
_entity_poly.pdbx_strand_id
1 'polypeptide(L)'
;MRTYGRRVAPFILVTLLAGCATKTTTTKVGGVTTTVVQDSQWVTALISAGAVLISSFLAAWTAHHYTSRTEKARQDHADKQEDSKRRHESKLVEEQRVRDQVIATATVISKMLQDFRDKAGAAAQAVNVDAAELYDECTTLVRKHHDDALPVIEVMPDADLREYANQVFEEYGYWAADSADAITNDTSLPGAGGLDSSRARFYHHARTIIRNAAV
;
A
#
# COMPACT_ATOMS: atom_id res chain seq x y z
N MET A 1 -5.48 -30.21 30.96
CA MET A 1 -4.32 -30.40 31.85
C MET A 1 -3.08 -29.87 31.16
N ARG A 2 -2.55 -28.72 31.61
CA ARG A 2 -1.35 -28.08 31.05
C ARG A 2 -0.12 -28.63 31.77
N THR A 3 0.74 -29.35 31.05
CA THR A 3 2.07 -29.77 31.51
C THR A 3 3.04 -28.59 31.36
N TYR A 4 3.37 -27.95 32.48
CA TYR A 4 4.45 -26.96 32.58
C TYR A 4 5.80 -27.68 32.56
N GLY A 5 6.44 -27.74 31.40
CA GLY A 5 7.78 -28.25 31.21
C GLY A 5 8.85 -27.20 31.51
N ARG A 6 9.45 -27.30 32.70
CA ARG A 6 10.89 -27.18 32.95
C ARG A 6 11.55 -25.82 32.67
N ARG A 7 11.43 -24.89 33.63
CA ARG A 7 12.44 -23.84 33.84
C ARG A 7 13.67 -24.47 34.52
N VAL A 8 14.75 -24.66 33.76
CA VAL A 8 16.07 -24.99 34.33
C VAL A 8 16.65 -23.68 34.86
N ALA A 9 16.54 -23.47 36.18
CA ALA A 9 17.33 -22.46 36.87
C ALA A 9 18.71 -23.05 37.19
N PRO A 10 19.83 -22.43 36.78
CA PRO A 10 21.12 -22.83 37.31
C PRO A 10 21.22 -22.27 38.75
N PHE A 11 21.01 -23.15 39.72
CA PHE A 11 21.45 -22.96 41.10
C PHE A 11 22.98 -22.96 41.09
N ILE A 12 23.58 -21.78 41.03
CA ILE A 12 25.01 -21.61 41.31
C ILE A 12 25.14 -21.47 42.83
N LEU A 13 25.28 -22.62 43.49
CA LEU A 13 25.69 -22.72 44.89
C LEU A 13 27.21 -22.51 44.96
N VAL A 14 27.65 -21.27 45.20
CA VAL A 14 29.06 -20.99 45.55
C VAL A 14 29.19 -21.17 47.06
N THR A 15 29.44 -22.41 47.49
CA THR A 15 29.96 -22.69 48.83
C THR A 15 31.43 -22.29 48.88
N LEU A 16 31.70 -21.05 49.28
CA LEU A 16 33.04 -20.57 49.63
C LEU A 16 33.15 -20.52 51.17
N LEU A 17 33.18 -21.70 51.79
CA LEU A 17 33.65 -21.87 53.18
C LEU A 17 35.18 -21.78 53.17
N ALA A 18 35.70 -20.56 53.03
CA ALA A 18 37.09 -20.28 53.36
C ALA A 18 37.22 -20.26 54.88
N GLY A 19 37.78 -21.33 55.45
CA GLY A 19 38.21 -21.36 56.84
C GLY A 19 39.29 -20.29 57.06
N CYS A 20 38.92 -19.19 57.72
CA CYS A 20 39.86 -18.21 58.24
C CYS A 20 40.73 -18.87 59.31
N ALA A 21 41.92 -19.34 58.94
CA ALA A 21 42.98 -19.60 59.89
C ALA A 21 43.69 -18.27 60.20
N THR A 22 43.14 -17.49 61.13
CA THR A 22 43.78 -16.27 61.62
C THR A 22 45.00 -16.67 62.45
N LYS A 23 46.21 -16.44 61.94
CA LYS A 23 47.43 -16.58 62.76
C LYS A 23 47.61 -15.32 63.60
N THR A 24 47.21 -15.39 64.87
CA THR A 24 47.52 -14.38 65.88
C THR A 24 48.94 -14.61 66.40
N THR A 25 49.87 -13.72 66.06
CA THR A 25 51.20 -13.71 66.68
C THR A 25 51.19 -12.66 67.78
N THR A 26 51.36 -13.10 69.03
CA THR A 26 51.37 -12.22 70.19
C THR A 26 52.82 -12.02 70.62
N THR A 27 53.37 -10.83 70.43
CA THR A 27 54.69 -10.46 70.95
C THR A 27 54.50 -9.56 72.16
N LYS A 28 55.05 -9.96 73.31
CA LYS A 28 54.98 -9.21 74.56
C LYS A 28 56.34 -8.55 74.81
N VAL A 29 56.39 -7.22 74.73
CA VAL A 29 57.59 -6.45 75.10
C VAL A 29 57.16 -5.40 76.12
N GLY A 30 57.76 -5.44 77.31
CA GLY A 30 57.69 -4.32 78.27
C GLY A 30 56.29 -3.90 78.74
N GLY A 31 55.34 -4.83 78.90
CA GLY A 31 54.05 -4.57 79.58
C GLY A 31 52.89 -4.13 78.70
N VAL A 32 53.08 -3.90 77.39
CA VAL A 32 51.99 -3.63 76.44
C VAL A 32 51.78 -4.84 75.53
N THR A 33 50.54 -5.28 75.40
CA THR A 33 50.16 -6.38 74.48
C THR A 33 49.64 -5.73 73.20
N THR A 34 50.43 -5.77 72.12
CA THR A 34 50.00 -5.32 70.79
C THR A 34 49.55 -6.52 69.98
N THR A 35 48.25 -6.61 69.69
CA THR A 35 47.69 -7.58 68.74
C THR A 35 47.77 -6.99 67.35
N VAL A 36 48.73 -7.43 66.53
CA VAL A 36 48.72 -7.14 65.10
C VAL A 36 47.89 -8.22 64.42
N VAL A 37 46.66 -7.87 64.04
CA VAL A 37 45.83 -8.73 63.20
C VAL A 37 46.36 -8.60 61.78
N GLN A 38 47.05 -9.64 61.30
CA GLN A 38 47.50 -9.69 59.91
C GLN A 38 46.32 -10.18 59.06
N ASP A 39 45.43 -9.25 58.69
CA ASP A 39 44.33 -9.57 57.79
C ASP A 39 44.89 -10.05 56.45
N SER A 40 44.43 -11.22 56.01
CA SER A 40 44.82 -11.80 54.73
C SER A 40 44.23 -10.97 53.59
N GLN A 41 44.89 -9.88 53.22
CA GLN A 41 44.48 -8.95 52.16
C GLN A 41 44.15 -9.68 50.85
N TRP A 42 44.79 -10.82 50.59
CA TRP A 42 44.53 -11.66 49.42
C TRP A 42 43.16 -12.35 49.46
N VAL A 43 42.62 -12.73 50.62
CA VAL A 43 41.29 -13.37 50.75
C VAL A 43 40.19 -12.34 50.47
N THR A 44 40.31 -11.15 51.04
CA THR A 44 39.36 -10.05 50.80
C THR A 44 39.43 -9.54 49.36
N ALA A 45 40.63 -9.52 48.76
CA ALA A 45 40.81 -9.20 47.35
C ALA A 45 40.21 -10.27 46.42
N LEU A 46 40.32 -11.55 46.78
CA LEU A 46 39.80 -12.66 45.98
C LEU A 46 38.27 -12.79 46.06
N ILE A 47 37.68 -12.51 47.22
CA ILE A 47 36.22 -12.44 47.41
C ILE A 47 35.64 -11.22 46.66
N SER A 48 36.29 -10.06 46.74
CA SER A 48 35.84 -8.86 46.02
C SER A 48 36.01 -8.99 44.50
N ALA A 49 37.14 -9.51 44.02
CA ALA A 49 37.34 -9.81 42.60
C ALA A 49 36.35 -10.85 42.08
N GLY A 50 36.06 -11.91 42.86
CA GLY A 50 35.05 -12.91 42.52
C GLY A 50 33.64 -12.34 42.46
N ALA A 51 33.26 -11.48 43.42
CA ALA A 51 31.97 -10.82 43.43
C ALA A 51 31.78 -9.86 42.23
N VAL A 52 32.83 -9.15 41.82
CA VAL A 52 32.82 -8.25 40.65
C VAL A 52 32.68 -9.04 39.34
N LEU A 53 33.34 -10.18 39.21
CA LEU A 53 33.23 -11.03 38.02
C LEU A 53 31.85 -11.68 37.89
N ILE A 54 31.27 -12.17 38.99
CA ILE A 54 29.93 -12.76 38.99
C ILE A 54 28.86 -11.69 38.70
N SER A 55 29.01 -10.50 39.29
CA SER A 55 28.07 -9.38 39.08
C SER A 55 28.14 -8.84 37.65
N SER A 56 29.34 -8.72 37.09
CA SER A 56 29.52 -8.27 35.70
C SER A 56 29.00 -9.30 34.69
N PHE A 57 29.20 -10.60 34.95
CA PHE A 57 28.63 -11.67 34.12
C PHE A 57 27.09 -11.68 34.16
N LEU A 58 26.48 -11.55 35.35
CA LEU A 58 25.02 -11.49 35.49
C LEU A 58 24.42 -10.23 34.84
N ALA A 59 25.09 -9.08 34.98
CA ALA A 59 24.67 -7.84 34.32
C ALA A 59 24.80 -7.94 32.79
N ALA A 60 25.90 -8.51 32.28
CA ALA A 60 26.10 -8.72 30.86
C ALA A 60 25.10 -9.73 30.28
N TRP A 61 24.81 -10.81 30.99
CA TRP A 61 23.84 -11.82 30.55
C TRP A 61 22.42 -11.28 30.55
N THR A 62 22.00 -10.59 31.61
CA THR A 62 20.67 -9.96 31.66
C THR A 62 20.53 -8.87 30.60
N ALA A 63 21.52 -7.99 30.45
CA ALA A 63 21.54 -7.00 29.38
C ALA A 63 21.42 -7.68 28.00
N HIS A 64 22.28 -8.64 27.66
CA HIS A 64 22.24 -9.33 26.38
C HIS A 64 20.88 -10.01 26.10
N HIS A 65 20.27 -10.63 27.11
CA HIS A 65 19.00 -11.33 26.96
C HIS A 65 17.79 -10.40 26.81
N TYR A 66 17.81 -9.23 27.46
CA TYR A 66 16.79 -8.20 27.29
C TYR A 66 16.99 -7.44 25.98
N THR A 67 18.22 -7.00 25.68
CA THR A 67 18.54 -6.26 24.46
C THR A 67 18.21 -7.07 23.21
N SER A 68 18.58 -8.36 23.15
CA SER A 68 18.25 -9.23 22.00
C SER A 68 16.74 -9.40 21.77
N ARG A 69 15.92 -9.41 22.82
CA ARG A 69 14.46 -9.48 22.70
C ARG A 69 13.84 -8.15 22.30
N THR A 70 14.36 -7.04 22.82
CA THR A 70 13.89 -5.70 22.45
C THR A 70 14.32 -5.32 21.03
N GLU A 71 15.51 -5.72 20.60
CA GLU A 71 16.01 -5.50 19.24
C GLU A 71 15.13 -6.24 18.22
N LYS A 72 14.83 -7.51 18.48
CA LYS A 72 13.97 -8.33 17.62
C LYS A 72 12.54 -7.77 17.54
N ALA A 73 11.98 -7.34 18.65
CA ALA A 73 10.66 -6.70 18.65
C ALA A 73 10.68 -5.38 17.87
N ARG A 74 11.74 -4.56 17.99
CA ARG A 74 11.89 -3.32 17.22
C ARG A 74 12.04 -3.59 15.72
N GLN A 75 12.81 -4.60 15.34
CA GLN A 75 12.93 -5.05 13.95
C GLN A 75 11.58 -5.53 13.39
N ASP A 76 10.88 -6.41 14.11
CA ASP A 76 9.55 -6.89 13.70
C ASP A 76 8.52 -5.75 13.56
N HIS A 77 8.63 -4.68 14.37
CA HIS A 77 7.79 -3.48 14.23
C HIS A 77 8.18 -2.62 13.02
N ALA A 78 9.47 -2.47 12.75
CA ALA A 78 9.97 -1.76 11.58
C ALA A 78 9.57 -2.48 10.28
N ASP A 79 9.72 -3.80 10.22
CA ASP A 79 9.35 -4.62 9.07
C ASP A 79 7.84 -4.52 8.79
N LYS A 80 7.00 -4.57 9.83
CA LYS A 80 5.55 -4.39 9.68
C LYS A 80 5.17 -2.99 9.20
N GLN A 81 5.88 -1.95 9.67
CA GLN A 81 5.67 -0.59 9.18
C GLN A 81 6.06 -0.46 7.72
N GLU A 82 7.21 -1.02 7.33
CA GLU A 82 7.68 -1.00 5.94
C GLU A 82 6.73 -1.77 5.02
N ASP A 83 6.28 -2.96 5.42
CA ASP A 83 5.29 -3.75 4.67
C ASP A 83 3.97 -3.00 4.51
N SER A 84 3.49 -2.34 5.57
CA SER A 84 2.27 -1.54 5.50
C SER A 84 2.43 -0.34 4.55
N LYS A 85 3.61 0.29 4.54
CA LYS A 85 3.94 1.39 3.66
C LYS A 85 4.01 0.93 2.20
N ARG A 86 4.72 -0.17 1.91
CA ARG A 86 4.81 -0.75 0.56
C ARG A 86 3.44 -1.13 0.01
N ARG A 87 2.56 -1.72 0.85
CA ARG A 87 1.18 -2.04 0.46
C ARG A 87 0.33 -0.80 0.21
N HIS A 88 0.55 0.27 0.97
CA HIS A 88 -0.17 1.51 0.75
C HIS A 88 0.30 2.21 -0.53
N GLU A 89 1.61 2.27 -0.76
CA GLU A 89 2.20 2.80 -2.00
C GLU A 89 1.72 2.01 -3.23
N SER A 90 1.66 0.67 -3.17
CA SER A 90 1.14 -0.12 -4.29
C SER A 90 -0.33 0.14 -4.58
N LYS A 91 -1.15 0.39 -3.54
CA LYS A 91 -2.57 0.74 -3.73
C LYS A 91 -2.73 2.11 -4.37
N LEU A 92 -1.98 3.10 -3.90
CA LEU A 92 -2.02 4.47 -4.46
C LEU A 92 -1.63 4.49 -5.93
N VAL A 93 -0.61 3.71 -6.33
CA VAL A 93 -0.20 3.59 -7.74
C VAL A 93 -1.32 2.98 -8.59
N GLU A 94 -1.98 1.95 -8.08
CA GLU A 94 -3.09 1.32 -8.79
C GLU A 94 -4.31 2.24 -8.91
N GLU A 95 -4.67 2.94 -7.84
CA GLU A 95 -5.75 3.94 -7.83
C GLU A 95 -5.48 5.09 -8.82
N GLN A 96 -4.23 5.57 -8.89
CA GLN A 96 -3.81 6.56 -9.88
C GLN A 96 -3.92 6.02 -11.30
N ARG A 97 -3.45 4.79 -11.55
CA ARG A 97 -3.56 4.14 -12.86
C ARG A 97 -5.00 4.06 -13.34
N VAL A 98 -5.92 3.64 -12.46
CA VAL A 98 -7.36 3.57 -12.79
C VAL A 98 -7.91 4.96 -13.10
N ARG A 99 -7.58 5.97 -12.29
CA ARG A 99 -8.01 7.35 -12.52
C ARG A 99 -7.52 7.87 -13.88
N ASP A 100 -6.26 7.62 -14.22
CA ASP A 100 -5.67 8.08 -15.48
C ASP A 100 -6.33 7.41 -16.69
N GLN A 101 -6.62 6.11 -16.60
CA GLN A 101 -7.36 5.39 -17.64
C GLN A 101 -8.78 5.95 -17.83
N VAL A 102 -9.52 6.18 -16.73
CA VAL A 102 -10.87 6.76 -16.78
C VAL A 102 -10.83 8.15 -17.41
N ILE A 103 -9.86 9.00 -17.03
CA ILE A 103 -9.70 10.35 -17.57
C ILE A 103 -9.34 10.30 -19.06
N ALA A 104 -8.45 9.41 -19.47
CA ALA A 104 -8.06 9.25 -20.86
C ALA A 104 -9.26 8.86 -21.73
N THR A 105 -10.03 7.84 -21.35
CA THR A 105 -11.25 7.45 -22.08
C THR A 105 -12.29 8.55 -22.08
N ALA A 106 -12.54 9.20 -20.95
CA ALA A 106 -13.48 10.32 -20.86
C ALA A 106 -13.05 11.49 -21.75
N THR A 107 -11.75 11.72 -21.91
CA THR A 107 -11.20 12.77 -22.80
C THR A 107 -11.47 12.44 -24.26
N VAL A 108 -11.23 11.20 -24.69
CA VAL A 108 -11.52 10.77 -26.07
C VAL A 108 -13.02 10.85 -26.36
N ILE A 109 -13.87 10.36 -25.46
CA ILE A 109 -15.33 10.50 -25.58
C ILE A 109 -15.75 11.97 -25.67
N SER A 110 -15.21 12.84 -24.80
CA SER A 110 -15.56 14.27 -24.83
C SER A 110 -15.16 14.94 -26.14
N LYS A 111 -14.00 14.58 -26.69
CA LYS A 111 -13.53 15.07 -27.99
C LYS A 111 -14.42 14.57 -29.13
N MET A 112 -14.76 13.28 -29.12
CA MET A 112 -15.72 12.70 -30.05
C MET A 112 -17.04 13.47 -30.03
N LEU A 113 -17.60 13.73 -28.84
CA LEU A 113 -18.87 14.45 -28.70
C LEU A 113 -18.80 15.89 -29.23
N GLN A 114 -17.66 16.56 -29.07
CA GLN A 114 -17.44 17.90 -29.61
C GLN A 114 -17.39 17.87 -31.14
N ASP A 115 -16.51 17.04 -31.72
CA ASP A 115 -16.34 16.93 -33.17
C ASP A 115 -17.66 16.46 -33.83
N PHE A 116 -18.37 15.53 -33.17
CA PHE A 116 -19.68 15.04 -33.60
C PHE A 116 -20.73 16.15 -33.58
N ARG A 117 -20.80 16.95 -32.50
CA ARG A 117 -21.76 18.06 -32.40
C ARG A 117 -21.53 19.10 -33.49
N ASP A 118 -20.28 19.44 -33.75
CA ASP A 118 -19.93 20.43 -34.77
C ASP A 118 -20.37 19.94 -36.15
N LYS A 119 -20.10 18.66 -36.48
CA LYS A 119 -20.48 18.07 -37.77
C LYS A 119 -21.98 17.79 -37.90
N ALA A 120 -22.64 17.24 -36.88
CA ALA A 120 -24.08 17.06 -36.86
C ALA A 120 -24.84 18.40 -36.92
N GLY A 121 -24.28 19.46 -36.33
CA GLY A 121 -24.79 20.83 -36.45
C GLY A 121 -24.69 21.39 -37.87
N ALA A 122 -23.66 21.01 -38.63
CA ALA A 122 -23.56 21.32 -40.05
C ALA A 122 -24.57 20.49 -40.88
N ALA A 123 -24.71 19.19 -40.58
CA ALA A 123 -25.68 18.31 -41.23
C ALA A 123 -27.12 18.81 -41.08
N ALA A 124 -27.48 19.30 -39.89
CA ALA A 124 -28.80 19.86 -39.60
C ALA A 124 -29.13 21.16 -40.39
N GLN A 125 -28.10 21.85 -40.91
CA GLN A 125 -28.26 23.05 -41.75
C GLN A 125 -28.18 22.75 -43.24
N ALA A 126 -27.67 21.57 -43.61
CA ALA A 126 -27.59 21.10 -44.99
C ALA A 126 -28.96 20.55 -45.46
N VAL A 127 -29.07 20.27 -46.76
CA VAL A 127 -30.32 19.80 -47.38
C VAL A 127 -30.08 18.48 -48.11
N ASN A 128 -30.99 17.51 -47.93
CA ASN A 128 -31.02 16.24 -48.65
C ASN A 128 -29.67 15.50 -48.64
N VAL A 129 -29.07 15.25 -49.82
CA VAL A 129 -27.87 14.44 -50.02
C VAL A 129 -26.68 14.99 -49.24
N ASP A 130 -26.50 16.31 -49.22
CA ASP A 130 -25.41 16.94 -48.46
C ASP A 130 -25.55 16.67 -46.95
N ALA A 131 -26.78 16.61 -46.44
CA ALA A 131 -27.03 16.27 -45.04
C ALA A 131 -26.74 14.78 -44.76
N ALA A 132 -27.12 13.88 -45.67
CA ALA A 132 -26.84 12.44 -45.55
C ALA A 132 -25.33 12.17 -45.55
N GLU A 133 -24.57 12.77 -46.47
CA GLU A 133 -23.11 12.65 -46.52
C GLU A 133 -22.46 13.13 -45.21
N LEU A 134 -22.92 14.27 -44.65
CA LEU A 134 -22.40 14.78 -43.38
C LEU A 134 -22.69 13.84 -42.19
N TYR A 135 -23.81 13.10 -42.20
CA TYR A 135 -24.09 12.08 -41.18
C TYR A 135 -23.27 10.81 -41.38
N ASP A 136 -22.99 10.37 -42.61
CA ASP A 136 -22.04 9.28 -42.89
C ASP A 136 -20.62 9.63 -42.41
N GLU A 137 -20.23 10.89 -42.60
CA GLU A 137 -18.98 11.39 -42.07
C GLU A 137 -18.98 11.46 -40.53
N CYS A 138 -20.12 11.67 -39.87
CA CYS A 138 -20.24 11.54 -38.41
C CYS A 138 -19.98 10.09 -37.98
N THR A 139 -20.54 9.09 -38.67
CA THR A 139 -20.27 7.67 -38.41
C THR A 139 -18.78 7.35 -38.50
N THR A 140 -18.12 7.87 -39.53
CA THR A 140 -16.66 7.69 -39.72
C THR A 140 -15.87 8.35 -38.60
N LEU A 141 -16.28 9.53 -38.15
CA LEU A 141 -15.67 10.25 -37.03
C LEU A 141 -15.81 9.47 -35.71
N VAL A 142 -16.99 8.92 -35.42
CA VAL A 142 -17.21 8.12 -34.21
C VAL A 142 -16.32 6.89 -34.21
N ARG A 143 -16.23 6.16 -35.32
CA ARG A 143 -15.34 5.00 -35.47
C ARG A 143 -13.88 5.35 -35.22
N LYS A 144 -13.41 6.45 -35.79
CA LYS A 144 -12.03 6.91 -35.58
C LYS A 144 -11.73 7.16 -34.09
N HIS A 145 -12.63 7.86 -33.39
CA HIS A 145 -12.45 8.11 -31.95
C HIS A 145 -12.59 6.83 -31.12
N HIS A 146 -13.42 5.87 -31.56
CA HIS A 146 -13.52 4.57 -30.93
C HIS A 146 -12.21 3.80 -31.05
N ASP A 147 -11.63 3.74 -32.26
CA ASP A 147 -10.33 3.12 -32.52
C ASP A 147 -9.21 3.74 -31.69
N ASP A 148 -9.20 5.07 -31.55
CA ASP A 148 -8.25 5.80 -30.71
C ASP A 148 -8.42 5.47 -29.22
N ALA A 149 -9.65 5.17 -28.77
CA ALA A 149 -9.98 4.85 -27.38
C ALA A 149 -9.77 3.38 -27.03
N LEU A 150 -9.88 2.46 -27.99
CA LEU A 150 -9.83 1.00 -27.78
C LEU A 150 -8.63 0.54 -26.94
N PRO A 151 -7.39 0.98 -27.19
CA PRO A 151 -6.23 0.53 -26.41
C PRO A 151 -6.34 0.87 -24.92
N VAL A 152 -7.01 1.97 -24.57
CA VAL A 152 -7.24 2.39 -23.18
C VAL A 152 -8.44 1.64 -22.60
N ILE A 153 -9.50 1.44 -23.40
CA ILE A 153 -10.70 0.72 -22.99
C ILE A 153 -10.38 -0.73 -22.65
N GLU A 154 -9.67 -1.46 -23.52
CA GLU A 154 -9.37 -2.88 -23.33
C GLU A 154 -8.56 -3.18 -22.06
N VAL A 155 -7.70 -2.25 -21.65
CA VAL A 155 -6.82 -2.42 -20.48
C VAL A 155 -7.40 -1.85 -19.18
N MET A 156 -8.61 -1.27 -19.22
CA MET A 156 -9.28 -0.83 -18.00
C MET A 156 -9.72 -2.05 -17.18
N PRO A 157 -9.53 -2.05 -15.84
CA PRO A 157 -9.92 -3.18 -15.01
C PRO A 157 -11.45 -3.33 -14.86
N ASP A 158 -12.18 -2.23 -14.83
CA ASP A 158 -13.64 -2.23 -14.60
C ASP A 158 -14.41 -2.63 -15.86
N ALA A 159 -15.10 -3.77 -15.81
CA ALA A 159 -15.80 -4.33 -16.96
C ALA A 159 -17.01 -3.50 -17.39
N ASP A 160 -17.80 -3.02 -16.43
CA ASP A 160 -18.98 -2.21 -16.70
C ASP A 160 -18.59 -0.87 -17.33
N LEU A 161 -17.47 -0.28 -16.90
CA LEU A 161 -16.94 0.94 -17.50
C LEU A 161 -16.51 0.74 -18.96
N ARG A 162 -15.90 -0.41 -19.28
CA ARG A 162 -15.57 -0.76 -20.67
C ARG A 162 -16.83 -0.87 -21.51
N GLU A 163 -17.84 -1.57 -21.01
CA GLU A 163 -19.14 -1.73 -21.68
C GLU A 163 -19.80 -0.37 -21.91
N TYR A 164 -19.91 0.47 -20.88
CA TYR A 164 -20.52 1.79 -21.02
C TYR A 164 -19.74 2.72 -21.94
N ALA A 165 -18.40 2.64 -21.96
CA ALA A 165 -17.59 3.42 -22.90
C ALA A 165 -17.86 2.99 -24.36
N ASN A 166 -17.85 1.68 -24.64
CA ASN A 166 -18.15 1.15 -25.96
C ASN A 166 -19.58 1.51 -26.41
N GLN A 167 -20.55 1.42 -25.50
CA GLN A 167 -21.93 1.77 -25.78
C GLN A 167 -22.11 3.23 -26.20
N VAL A 168 -21.30 4.16 -25.68
CA VAL A 168 -21.34 5.56 -26.15
C VAL A 168 -20.94 5.64 -27.63
N PHE A 169 -19.89 4.95 -28.05
CA PHE A 169 -19.49 4.95 -29.46
C PHE A 169 -20.51 4.24 -30.35
N GLU A 170 -21.05 3.11 -29.91
CA GLU A 170 -22.06 2.36 -30.66
C GLU A 170 -23.35 3.18 -30.88
N GLU A 171 -23.92 3.77 -29.82
CA GLU A 171 -25.16 4.54 -29.90
C GLU A 171 -25.02 5.76 -30.80
N TYR A 172 -23.89 6.48 -30.70
CA TYR A 172 -23.61 7.63 -31.57
C TYR A 172 -23.37 7.22 -33.02
N GLY A 173 -22.69 6.08 -33.24
CA GLY A 173 -22.44 5.53 -34.57
C GLY A 173 -23.74 5.06 -35.25
N TYR A 174 -24.59 4.34 -34.53
CA TYR A 174 -25.88 3.88 -35.05
C TYR A 174 -26.82 5.04 -35.33
N TRP A 175 -26.94 5.99 -34.40
CA TRP A 175 -27.82 7.14 -34.62
C TRP A 175 -27.39 7.98 -35.84
N ALA A 176 -26.08 8.14 -36.08
CA ALA A 176 -25.59 8.84 -37.26
C ALA A 176 -25.89 8.07 -38.56
N ALA A 177 -25.62 6.77 -38.59
CA ALA A 177 -25.94 5.92 -39.75
C ALA A 177 -27.45 5.89 -40.04
N ASP A 178 -28.28 5.70 -39.02
CA ASP A 178 -29.74 5.71 -39.15
C ASP A 178 -30.26 7.08 -39.63
N SER A 179 -29.59 8.17 -39.25
CA SER A 179 -29.94 9.51 -39.74
C SER A 179 -29.61 9.69 -41.23
N ALA A 180 -28.46 9.21 -41.68
CA ALA A 180 -28.09 9.22 -43.09
C ALA A 180 -29.05 8.35 -43.92
N ASP A 181 -29.37 7.15 -43.45
CA ASP A 181 -30.34 6.25 -44.06
C ASP A 181 -31.74 6.86 -44.09
N ALA A 182 -32.17 7.50 -43.01
CA ALA A 182 -33.48 8.12 -42.94
C ALA A 182 -33.63 9.26 -43.96
N ILE A 183 -32.61 10.09 -44.13
CA ILE A 183 -32.60 11.17 -45.12
C ILE A 183 -32.59 10.61 -46.55
N THR A 184 -31.75 9.60 -46.81
CA THR A 184 -31.62 8.98 -48.13
C THR A 184 -32.94 8.33 -48.58
N ASN A 185 -33.69 7.75 -47.64
CA ASN A 185 -34.95 7.06 -47.91
C ASN A 185 -36.21 7.92 -47.68
N ASP A 186 -36.06 9.22 -47.38
CA ASP A 186 -37.16 10.15 -47.07
C ASP A 186 -38.10 9.65 -45.95
N THR A 187 -37.49 9.19 -44.86
CA THR A 187 -38.19 8.68 -43.67
C THR A 187 -37.91 9.55 -42.43
N SER A 188 -38.56 9.22 -41.30
CA SER A 188 -38.41 9.99 -40.06
C SER A 188 -37.04 9.76 -39.42
N LEU A 189 -36.40 10.83 -38.97
CA LEU A 189 -35.13 10.77 -38.24
C LEU A 189 -35.24 9.97 -36.93
N PRO A 190 -34.17 9.25 -36.53
CA PRO A 190 -34.14 8.52 -35.27
C PRO A 190 -34.14 9.46 -34.06
N GLY A 191 -34.80 9.02 -32.97
CA GLY A 191 -34.80 9.76 -31.72
C GLY A 191 -33.43 9.75 -31.03
N ALA A 192 -33.06 10.86 -30.39
CA ALA A 192 -31.76 11.02 -29.71
C ALA A 192 -31.71 10.46 -28.27
N GLY A 193 -32.76 9.78 -27.79
CA GLY A 193 -32.87 9.37 -26.38
C GLY A 193 -31.81 8.35 -25.93
N GLY A 194 -31.33 7.50 -26.85
CA GLY A 194 -30.24 6.55 -26.59
C GLY A 194 -28.90 7.23 -26.30
N LEU A 195 -28.62 8.34 -26.98
CA LEU A 195 -27.37 9.11 -26.90
C LEU A 195 -27.15 9.72 -25.51
N ASP A 196 -28.17 10.39 -24.98
CA ASP A 196 -28.07 11.03 -23.66
C ASP A 196 -27.98 9.97 -22.56
N SER A 197 -28.68 8.85 -22.72
CA SER A 197 -28.70 7.75 -21.75
C SER A 197 -27.34 7.05 -21.67
N SER A 198 -26.72 6.70 -22.81
CA SER A 198 -25.41 6.05 -22.85
C SER A 198 -24.32 6.95 -22.27
N ARG A 199 -24.32 8.24 -22.65
CA ARG A 199 -23.42 9.25 -22.08
C ARG A 199 -23.57 9.36 -20.57
N ALA A 200 -24.80 9.43 -20.07
CA ALA A 200 -25.08 9.57 -18.64
C ALA A 200 -24.60 8.35 -17.85
N ARG A 201 -24.83 7.12 -18.36
CA ARG A 201 -24.35 5.87 -17.73
C ARG A 201 -22.82 5.87 -17.59
N PHE A 202 -22.10 6.17 -18.66
CA PHE A 202 -20.64 6.23 -18.64
C PHE A 202 -20.11 7.23 -17.60
N TYR A 203 -20.52 8.50 -17.65
CA TYR A 203 -19.99 9.52 -16.73
C TYR A 203 -20.44 9.31 -15.29
N HIS A 204 -21.62 8.71 -15.05
CA HIS A 204 -22.06 8.36 -13.71
C HIS A 204 -21.15 7.29 -13.09
N HIS A 205 -20.87 6.22 -13.85
CA HIS A 205 -20.02 5.13 -13.39
C HIS A 205 -18.56 5.56 -13.22
N ALA A 206 -18.02 6.30 -14.19
CA ALA A 206 -16.68 6.89 -14.13
C ALA A 206 -16.46 7.72 -12.86
N ARG A 207 -17.44 8.57 -12.48
CA ARG A 207 -17.37 9.35 -11.23
C ARG A 207 -17.40 8.48 -9.99
N THR A 208 -18.15 7.38 -10.01
CA THR A 208 -18.23 6.43 -8.89
C THR A 208 -16.89 5.73 -8.70
N ILE A 209 -16.25 5.27 -9.77
CA ILE A 209 -14.91 4.67 -9.73
C ILE A 209 -13.88 5.66 -9.20
N ILE A 210 -13.84 6.89 -9.73
CA ILE A 210 -12.88 7.91 -9.28
C ILE A 210 -13.06 8.25 -7.79
N ARG A 211 -14.32 8.28 -7.30
CA ARG A 211 -14.62 8.54 -5.90
C ARG A 211 -14.18 7.38 -5.01
N ASN A 212 -14.43 6.14 -5.44
CA ASN A 212 -14.07 4.95 -4.68
C ASN A 212 -12.55 4.70 -4.70
N ALA A 213 -11.84 5.13 -5.74
CA ALA A 213 -10.38 5.10 -5.83
C ALA A 213 -9.69 6.24 -5.04
N ALA A 214 -10.45 7.12 -4.38
CA ALA A 214 -9.91 8.20 -3.55
C ALA A 214 -10.03 7.93 -2.05
N VAL A 215 -10.54 6.75 -1.65
CA VAL A 215 -10.83 6.33 -0.26
C VAL A 215 -9.99 5.12 0.08
#